data_AF-A0A077Q3G9-F1
#
_entry.id   AF-A0A077Q3G9-F1
#
_cell.length_a   1.000
_cell.length_b   1.000
_cell.length_c   1.000
_cell.angle_alpha   90.00
_cell.angle_beta   90.00
_cell.angle_gamma   90.00
#
_symmetry.space_group_name_H-M   'P 1'
#
loop_
_entity.id
_entity.type
_entity.pdbx_description
1 polymer ?
#
loop_
_entity_poly.entity_id
_entity_poly.type
_entity_poly.pdbx_seq_one_letter_code
_entity_poly.pdbx_strand_id
1 'polypeptide(L)' 'MAYIYAEKFIFSNLKSPSSAKFASYYDVKSYQPTVCKFNFIGYVDAQNSFGAMIRTNFNVTVRYEPNKDKYYLEHLDM' A
#
# COMPACT_ATOMS: atom_id res chain seq x y z
N MET A 1 -5.13 10.86 3.28
CA MET A 1 -3.67 11.01 3.30
C MET A 1 -2.94 9.70 3.60
N ALA A 2 -3.30 8.96 4.65
CA ALA A 2 -2.66 7.68 4.99
C ALA A 2 -2.58 6.67 3.82
N TYR A 3 -3.65 6.54 3.03
CA TYR A 3 -3.68 5.64 1.87
C TYR A 3 -2.63 5.99 0.80
N ILE A 4 -2.40 7.28 0.52
CA ILE A 4 -1.37 7.72 -0.44
C ILE A 4 0.03 7.28 0.00
N TYR A 5 0.31 7.34 1.31
CA TYR A 5 1.59 6.83 1.84
C TYR A 5 1.66 5.31 1.79
N ALA A 6 0.55 4.62 2.05
CA ALA A 6 0.48 3.17 1.88
C ALA A 6 0.78 2.75 0.43
N GLU A 7 0.16 3.42 -0.56
CA GLU A 7 0.45 3.20 -1.98
C GLU A 7 1.92 3.47 -2.30
N LYS A 8 2.53 4.53 -1.76
CA LYS A 8 3.97 4.81 -1.95
C LYS A 8 4.86 3.67 -1.42
N PHE A 9 4.53 3.12 -0.25
CA PHE A 9 5.29 1.99 0.31
C PHE A 9 5.10 0.73 -0.53
N ILE A 10 3.89 0.43 -0.98
CA ILE A 10 3.62 -0.69 -1.89
C ILE A 10 4.39 -0.51 -3.20
N PHE A 11 4.29 0.68 -3.79
CA PHE A 11 4.96 1.06 -5.04
C PHE A 11 6.46 0.82 -4.98
N SER A 12 7.13 1.16 -3.87
CA SER A 12 8.57 0.92 -3.70
C SER A 12 8.96 -0.56 -3.58
N ASN A 13 8.01 -1.46 -3.32
CA ASN A 13 8.26 -2.91 -3.19
C ASN A 13 7.98 -3.69 -4.50
N LEU A 14 7.42 -3.05 -5.53
CA LEU A 14 7.12 -3.69 -6.81
C LEU A 14 8.36 -3.84 -7.69
N LYS A 15 8.38 -4.89 -8.54
CA LYS A 15 9.47 -5.11 -9.52
C LYS A 15 9.45 -4.09 -10.65
N SER A 16 8.27 -3.65 -11.07
CA SER A 16 8.07 -2.60 -12.08
C SER A 16 7.09 -1.56 -11.54
N PRO A 17 7.53 -0.63 -10.68
CA PRO A 17 6.64 0.32 -10.03
C PRO A 17 5.85 1.18 -11.02
N SER A 18 6.46 1.61 -12.13
CA SER A 18 5.80 2.44 -13.15
C SER A 18 4.61 1.75 -13.85
N SER A 19 4.48 0.43 -13.73
CA SER A 19 3.36 -0.34 -14.29
C SER A 19 2.20 -0.54 -13.29
N ALA A 20 2.35 -0.09 -12.04
CA ALA A 20 1.41 -0.34 -10.96
C ALA A 20 0.03 0.27 -11.24
N LYS A 21 -1.01 -0.55 -11.06
CA LYS A 21 -2.42 -0.15 -11.09
C LYS A 21 -3.08 -0.63 -9.81
N PHE A 22 -3.29 0.29 -8.87
CA PHE A 22 -3.95 0.00 -7.61
C PHE A 22 -5.45 -0.26 -7.84
N ALA A 23 -6.03 -1.09 -6.97
CA ALA A 23 -7.46 -1.31 -6.91
C ALA A 23 -8.23 0.01 -6.79
N SER A 24 -9.49 0.02 -7.25
CA SER A 24 -10.36 1.16 -7.05
C SER A 24 -10.52 1.44 -5.56
N TYR A 25 -10.71 2.71 -5.19
CA TYR A 25 -10.92 3.10 -3.79
C TYR A 25 -12.07 2.31 -3.13
N TYR A 26 -13.11 1.96 -3.89
CA TYR A 26 -14.25 1.18 -3.39
C TYR A 26 -13.94 -0.31 -3.14
N ASP A 27 -12.86 -0.83 -3.74
CA ASP A 27 -12.44 -2.22 -3.59
C ASP A 27 -11.37 -2.40 -2.49
N VAL A 28 -10.84 -1.29 -1.96
CA VAL A 28 -9.88 -1.29 -0.85
C VAL A 28 -10.62 -1.25 0.47
N LYS A 29 -10.43 -2.28 1.29
CA LYS A 29 -10.90 -2.28 2.68
C LYS A 29 -9.93 -1.46 3.52
N SER A 30 -10.45 -0.60 4.38
CA SER A 30 -9.65 0.15 5.34
C SER A 30 -10.22 0.04 6.74
N TYR A 31 -9.34 -0.02 7.73
CA TYR A 31 -9.70 0.08 9.14
C TYR A 31 -8.55 0.70 9.93
N GLN A 32 -8.85 1.15 11.14
CA GLN A 32 -7.91 1.85 12.00
C GLN A 32 -7.68 1.06 13.28
N PRO A 33 -6.63 0.22 13.36
CA PRO A 33 -6.37 -0.59 14.55
C PRO A 33 -6.19 0.25 15.83
N THR A 34 -5.56 1.41 15.72
CA THR A 34 -5.34 2.36 16.83
C THR A 34 -5.28 3.80 16.31
N VAL A 35 -5.31 4.79 17.21
CA VAL A 35 -5.37 6.23 16.88
C VAL A 35 -4.37 6.69 15.80
N CYS A 36 -3.17 6.11 15.76
CA CYS A 36 -2.13 6.50 14.81
C CYS A 36 -1.79 5.41 13.78
N LYS A 37 -2.58 4.34 13.67
CA LYS A 37 -2.33 3.23 12.74
C LYS A 37 -3.47 3.06 11.78
N PHE A 38 -3.16 2.98 10.50
CA PHE A 38 -4.14 2.80 9.43
C PHE A 38 -3.77 1.55 8.64
N ASN A 39 -4.74 0.66 8.48
CA ASN A 39 -4.58 -0.56 7.70
C ASN A 39 -5.40 -0.49 6.41
N PHE A 40 -4.81 -1.00 5.32
CA PHE A 40 -5.45 -1.10 4.02
C PHE A 40 -5.24 -2.50 3.44
N ILE A 41 -6.32 -3.10 2.95
CA ILE A 41 -6.32 -4.41 2.31
C ILE A 41 -6.91 -4.24 0.92
N GLY A 42 -6.17 -4.64 -0.10
CA GLY A 42 -6.57 -4.49 -1.49
C GLY A 42 -5.67 -5.28 -2.42
N TYR A 43 -5.59 -4.86 -3.68
CA TYR A 43 -4.68 -5.45 -4.66
C TYR A 43 -4.03 -4.39 -5.53
N VAL A 44 -2.90 -4.75 -6.13
CA VAL A 44 -2.21 -3.97 -7.14
C VAL A 44 -1.86 -4.88 -8.32
N ASP A 45 -2.17 -4.44 -9.53
CA ASP A 45 -1.74 -5.11 -10.75
C ASP A 45 -0.43 -4.47 -11.20
N ALA A 46 0.65 -5.25 -11.32
CA ALA A 46 1.97 -4.75 -11.74
C ALA A 46 2.73 -5.78 -12.57
N GLN A 47 3.66 -5.32 -13.40
CA GLN A 47 4.53 -6.21 -14.17
C GLN A 47 5.58 -6.87 -13.29
N ASN A 48 5.75 -8.18 -13.49
CA ASN A 48 6.90 -8.93 -12.98
C ASN A 48 8.15 -8.72 -13.86
N SER A 49 9.26 -9.38 -13.53
CA SER A 49 10.53 -9.29 -14.29
C SER A 49 10.46 -9.83 -15.72
N PHE A 50 9.37 -10.50 -16.11
CA PHE A 50 9.11 -11.00 -17.46
C PHE A 50 8.11 -10.12 -18.25
N GLY A 51 7.69 -8.98 -17.69
CA GLY A 51 6.77 -8.05 -18.35
C GLY A 51 5.29 -8.46 -18.30
N ALA A 52 4.96 -9.57 -17.65
CA ALA A 52 3.58 -10.02 -17.48
C ALA A 52 2.89 -9.24 -16.34
N MET A 53 1.67 -8.79 -16.56
CA MET A 53 0.83 -8.15 -15.53
C MET A 53 0.32 -9.21 -14.55
N ILE A 54 0.65 -9.07 -13.27
CA ILE A 54 0.23 -9.97 -12.19
C ILE A 54 -0.51 -9.15 -11.14
N ARG A 55 -1.62 -9.71 -10.64
CA ARG A 55 -2.33 -9.18 -9.47
C ARG A 55 -1.67 -9.65 -8.20
N THR A 56 -1.29 -8.73 -7.34
CA THR A 56 -0.75 -8.98 -6.01
C THR A 56 -1.69 -8.38 -4.97
N ASN A 57 -2.22 -9.22 -4.08
CA ASN A 57 -2.98 -8.73 -2.94
C ASN A 57 -2.02 -8.10 -1.94
N PHE A 58 -2.43 -7.05 -1.26
CA PHE A 58 -1.63 -6.43 -0.21
C PHE A 58 -2.42 -6.31 1.08
N ASN A 59 -1.70 -6.40 2.19
CA ASN A 59 -2.16 -5.97 3.51
C ASN A 59 -1.10 -5.05 4.11
N VAL A 60 -1.40 -3.76 4.19
CA VAL A 60 -0.43 -2.73 4.59
C VAL A 60 -0.92 -1.97 5.81
N THR A 61 -0.05 -1.84 6.80
CA THR A 61 -0.25 -0.98 7.96
C THR A 61 0.75 0.17 7.96
N VAL A 62 0.23 1.39 7.99
CA VAL A 62 1.03 2.60 8.12
C VAL A 62 0.78 3.26 9.47
N ARG A 63 1.84 3.74 10.11
CA ARG A 63 1.79 4.46 11.38
C ARG A 63 2.10 5.94 11.17
N TYR A 64 1.21 6.80 11.62
CA TYR A 64 1.42 8.24 11.66
C TYR A 64 2.20 8.64 12.93
N GLU A 65 3.21 9.49 12.80
CA GLU A 65 3.94 10.09 13.93
C GLU A 65 3.69 11.61 13.94
N PRO A 66 2.76 12.11 14.78
CA PRO A 66 2.35 13.52 14.80
C PRO A 66 3.52 14.48 15.04
N ASN A 67 4.47 14.09 15.90
CA ASN A 67 5.63 14.92 16.24
C ASN A 67 6.56 15.22 15.07
N LYS A 68 6.52 14.40 14.01
CA LYS A 68 7.38 14.54 12.82
C LYS A 68 6.58 14.80 11.55
N ASP A 69 5.25 14.82 11.66
CA ASP A 69 4.31 14.84 10.55
C ASP A 69 4.66 13.83 9.43
N LYS A 70 4.97 12.59 9.82
CA LYS A 70 5.43 11.54 8.91
C LYS A 70 4.64 10.25 9.08
N TYR A 71 4.50 9.53 7.98
CA TYR A 71 4.00 8.17 7.94
C TYR A 71 5.16 7.19 7.82
N TYR A 72 5.09 6.11 8.56
CA TYR A 72 6.05 5.01 8.54
C TYR A 72 5.34 3.73 8.14
N LEU A 73 6.04 2.91 7.35
CA LEU A 73 5.60 1.55 7.10
C LEU A 73 5.80 0.74 8.39
N GLU A 74 4.72 0.14 8.89
CA GLU A 74 4.78 -0.73 10.06
C GLU A 74 4.69 -2.20 9.68
N HIS A 75 3.83 -2.53 8.72
CA HIS A 75 3.68 -3.87 8.20
C HIS A 75 3.27 -3.84 6.73
N LEU A 76 3.84 -4.75 5.93
CA LEU A 76 3.47 -4.97 4.53
C LEU A 76 3.56 -6.46 4.24
N ASP A 77 2.44 -7.03 3.79
CA ASP A 77 2.34 -8.39 3.26
C ASP A 77 1.85 -8.32 1.82
N MET A 78 2.51 -9.05 0.90
CA MET A 78 2.34 -9.01 -0.56
C MET A 78 2.65 -10.35 -1.22
#